data_AF-C6KTK4-F1
#
_entry.id   AF-C6KTK4-F1
#
_cell.length_a   1.000
_cell.length_b   1.000
_cell.length_c   1.000
_cell.angle_alpha   90.00
_cell.angle_beta   90.00
_cell.angle_gamma   90.00
#
_symmetry.space_group_name_H-M   'P 1'
#
loop_
_entity.id
_entity.type
_entity.pdbx_description
1 polymer ?
#
loop_
_entity_poly.entity_id
_entity_poly.type
_entity_poly.pdbx_seq_one_letter_code
_entity_poly.pdbx_strand_id
1 'polypeptide(L)'
;MPGGQIMEGKVLARIAAIVFVAVAITAAIIEMTREEVPAPAPSAPSLARQVDPLRERQRRCQEMGEAAANDVECLGVWAETRDRFLGRAPAQSTPGPDGGR
;
A
#
# COMPACT_ATOMS: atom_id res chain seq x y z
N MET A 1 49.79 13.79 11.42
CA MET A 1 48.96 15.00 11.23
C MET A 1 48.88 15.29 9.72
N PRO A 2 47.75 15.79 9.21
CA PRO A 2 46.87 15.10 8.25
C PRO A 2 47.00 15.60 6.79
N GLY A 3 46.74 14.73 5.80
CA GLY A 3 46.75 15.11 4.37
C GLY A 3 45.81 14.33 3.45
N GLY A 4 44.86 13.55 3.99
CA GLY A 4 43.95 12.71 3.20
C GLY A 4 42.52 13.24 3.12
N GLN A 5 42.24 14.35 2.41
CA GLN A 5 40.87 14.86 2.21
C GLN A 5 40.57 15.55 0.85
N ILE A 6 41.36 15.36 -0.23
CA ILE A 6 41.05 15.99 -1.54
C ILE A 6 40.31 15.04 -2.52
N MET A 7 40.46 13.71 -2.36
CA MET A 7 39.87 12.69 -3.23
C MET A 7 38.49 12.15 -2.79
N GLU A 8 37.94 12.64 -1.67
CA GLU A 8 36.57 12.32 -1.24
C GLU A 8 35.59 13.45 -1.64
N GLY A 9 35.98 14.72 -1.49
CA GLY A 9 35.12 15.87 -1.81
C GLY A 9 34.72 15.96 -3.28
N LYS A 10 35.61 15.54 -4.19
CA LYS A 10 35.34 15.53 -5.64
C LYS A 10 34.39 14.39 -6.04
N VAL A 11 34.41 13.28 -5.31
CA VAL A 11 33.48 12.15 -5.50
C VAL A 11 32.12 12.51 -4.89
N LEU A 12 32.09 13.08 -3.69
CA LEU A 12 30.87 13.56 -3.04
C LEU A 12 30.17 14.65 -3.86
N ALA A 13 30.92 15.60 -4.44
CA ALA A 13 30.37 16.61 -5.34
C ALA A 13 29.76 15.99 -6.61
N ARG A 14 30.39 14.95 -7.17
CA ARG A 14 29.84 14.21 -8.31
C ARG A 14 28.56 13.45 -7.93
N ILE A 15 28.54 12.80 -6.77
CA ILE A 15 27.35 12.10 -6.27
C ILE A 15 26.20 13.09 -6.08
N ALA A 16 26.44 14.23 -5.44
CA ALA A 16 25.43 15.27 -5.26
C ALA A 16 24.90 15.80 -6.61
N ALA A 17 25.78 16.04 -7.58
CA ALA A 17 25.39 16.46 -8.92
C ALA A 17 24.55 15.40 -9.65
N ILE A 18 24.93 14.11 -9.56
CA ILE A 18 24.18 13.00 -10.17
C ILE A 18 22.79 12.86 -9.54
N VAL A 19 22.70 12.92 -8.19
CA VAL A 19 21.41 12.86 -7.48
C VAL A 19 20.52 14.04 -7.87
N PHE A 20 21.08 15.25 -7.94
CA PHE A 20 20.31 16.43 -8.36
C PHE A 20 19.78 16.28 -9.80
N VAL A 21 20.62 15.81 -10.73
CA VAL A 21 20.20 15.55 -12.12
C VAL A 21 19.12 14.46 -12.17
N ALA A 22 19.26 13.38 -11.40
CA ALA A 22 18.27 12.30 -11.35
C ALA A 22 16.91 12.79 -10.79
N VAL A 23 16.93 13.63 -9.75
CA VAL A 23 15.72 14.25 -9.18
C VAL A 23 15.09 15.21 -10.19
N ALA A 24 15.89 16.03 -10.88
CA ALA A 24 15.40 16.96 -11.90
C ALA A 24 14.75 16.23 -13.08
N ILE A 25 15.36 15.13 -13.56
CA ILE A 25 14.77 14.30 -14.63
C ILE A 25 13.46 13.66 -14.16
N THR A 26 13.42 13.11 -12.94
CA THR A 26 12.20 12.51 -12.39
C THR A 26 11.08 13.56 -12.26
N ALA A 27 11.40 14.77 -11.79
CA ALA A 27 10.46 15.88 -11.70
C ALA A 27 9.94 16.31 -13.07
N ALA A 28 10.83 16.43 -14.07
CA ALA A 28 10.45 16.77 -15.44
C ALA A 28 9.55 15.70 -16.07
N ILE A 29 9.82 14.42 -15.82
CA ILE A 29 8.94 13.32 -16.26
C ILE A 29 7.57 13.42 -15.58
N ILE A 30 7.51 13.71 -14.27
CA ILE A 30 6.23 13.89 -13.56
C ILE A 30 5.46 15.09 -14.11
N GLU A 31 6.14 16.20 -14.39
CA GLU A 31 5.51 17.42 -14.89
C GLU A 31 5.00 17.25 -16.33
N MET A 32 5.76 16.56 -17.18
CA MET A 32 5.36 16.21 -18.54
C MET A 32 4.25 15.15 -18.56
N THR A 33 4.34 14.11 -17.73
CA THR A 33 3.23 13.15 -17.56
C THR A 33 2.00 13.79 -16.93
N ARG A 34 2.13 14.89 -16.18
CA ARG A 34 0.98 15.63 -15.63
C ARG A 34 0.31 16.56 -16.66
N GLU A 35 1.06 17.05 -17.65
CA GLU A 35 0.52 17.73 -18.83
C GLU A 35 -0.12 16.73 -19.83
N GLU A 36 0.45 15.53 -19.98
CA GLU A 36 -0.01 14.48 -20.90
C GLU A 36 -1.08 13.55 -20.30
N VAL A 37 -1.21 13.47 -18.99
CA VAL A 37 -2.31 12.80 -18.29
C VAL A 37 -3.34 13.88 -17.97
N PRO A 38 -4.45 14.00 -18.74
CA PRO A 38 -5.63 14.61 -18.18
C PRO A 38 -5.87 13.90 -16.86
N ALA A 39 -5.89 14.66 -15.76
CA ALA A 39 -6.04 14.21 -14.37
C ALA A 39 -6.73 12.85 -14.36
N PRO A 40 -6.09 11.76 -13.86
CA PRO A 40 -6.57 10.41 -14.11
C PRO A 40 -8.05 10.42 -13.79
N ALA A 41 -8.86 10.36 -14.86
CA ALA A 41 -10.30 10.37 -14.73
C ALA A 41 -10.56 9.33 -13.66
N PRO A 42 -11.13 9.69 -12.49
CA PRO A 42 -11.22 8.78 -11.38
C PRO A 42 -11.85 7.54 -11.96
N SER A 43 -11.02 6.52 -12.14
CA SER A 43 -11.44 5.29 -12.77
C SER A 43 -12.51 4.87 -11.80
N ALA A 44 -13.77 4.98 -12.18
CA ALA A 44 -14.83 4.60 -11.28
C ALA A 44 -14.69 3.08 -11.19
N PRO A 45 -14.30 2.47 -10.06
CA PRO A 45 -15.05 1.31 -9.67
C PRO A 45 -16.39 1.89 -9.24
N SER A 46 -17.38 1.79 -10.13
CA SER A 46 -18.80 1.81 -9.83
C SER A 46 -19.22 0.64 -8.89
N LEU A 47 -18.35 0.25 -7.95
CA LEU A 47 -18.56 -0.66 -6.84
C LEU A 47 -18.31 0.04 -5.48
N ALA A 48 -18.20 1.36 -5.46
CA ALA A 48 -18.12 2.18 -4.23
C ALA A 48 -19.37 2.12 -3.32
N ARG A 49 -20.26 1.13 -3.46
CA ARG A 49 -21.54 1.12 -2.71
C ARG A 49 -22.18 -0.25 -2.49
N GLN A 50 -21.40 -1.27 -2.19
CA GLN A 50 -21.86 -2.09 -1.06
C GLN A 50 -21.14 -1.50 0.15
N VAL A 51 -21.91 -1.06 1.14
CA VAL A 51 -21.39 -0.77 2.48
C VAL A 51 -20.87 -2.11 2.98
N ASP A 52 -19.65 -2.45 2.60
CA ASP A 52 -19.11 -3.79 2.81
C ASP A 52 -18.85 -3.90 4.31
N PRO A 53 -19.63 -4.68 5.08
CA PRO A 53 -19.40 -4.84 6.52
C PRO A 53 -17.97 -5.35 6.79
N LEU A 54 -17.35 -5.97 5.77
CA LEU A 54 -15.97 -6.38 5.77
C LEU A 54 -14.99 -5.21 5.96
N ARG A 55 -15.23 -4.04 5.35
CA ARG A 55 -14.35 -2.87 5.52
C ARG A 55 -14.35 -2.36 6.96
N GLU A 56 -15.50 -2.36 7.61
CA GLU A 56 -15.61 -1.95 9.01
C GLU A 56 -14.87 -2.93 9.92
N ARG A 57 -15.07 -4.25 9.71
CA ARG A 57 -14.32 -5.29 10.43
C ARG A 57 -12.82 -5.20 10.19
N GLN A 58 -12.38 -4.96 8.95
CA GLN A 58 -10.98 -4.75 8.61
C GLN A 58 -10.41 -3.53 9.33
N ARG A 59 -11.14 -2.41 9.34
CA ARG A 59 -10.69 -1.17 9.98
C ARG A 59 -10.49 -1.37 11.48
N ARG A 60 -11.44 -2.01 12.16
CA ARG A 60 -11.31 -2.37 13.58
C ARG A 60 -10.10 -3.26 13.84
N CYS A 61 -9.84 -4.25 12.98
CA CYS A 61 -8.64 -5.08 13.06
C CYS A 61 -7.35 -4.29 12.80
N GLN A 62 -7.37 -3.30 11.89
CA GLN A 62 -6.21 -2.43 11.66
C GLN A 62 -5.94 -1.49 12.84
N GLU A 63 -6.98 -0.97 13.48
CA GLU A 63 -6.85 -0.12 14.67
C GLU A 63 -6.22 -0.87 15.85
N MET A 64 -6.36 -2.20 15.91
CA MET A 64 -5.68 -3.06 16.89
C MET A 64 -4.20 -3.34 16.57
N GLY A 65 -3.75 -3.11 15.33
CA GLY A 65 -2.35 -3.27 14.92
C GLY A 65 -1.81 -4.69 15.13
N GLU A 66 -0.70 -4.84 15.86
CA GLU A 66 -0.07 -6.13 16.14
C GLU A 66 -0.99 -7.09 16.90
N ALA A 67 -1.84 -6.57 17.80
CA ALA A 67 -2.77 -7.41 18.57
C ALA A 67 -3.73 -8.19 17.65
N ALA A 68 -4.11 -7.61 16.51
CA ALA A 68 -4.94 -8.29 15.52
C ALA A 68 -4.24 -9.46 14.82
N ALA A 69 -2.90 -9.50 14.80
CA ALA A 69 -2.15 -10.61 14.22
C ALA A 69 -2.28 -11.90 15.04
N ASN A 70 -2.63 -11.78 16.32
CA ASN A 70 -2.86 -12.91 17.23
C ASN A 70 -4.36 -13.18 17.46
N ASP A 71 -5.25 -12.40 16.85
CA ASP A 71 -6.71 -12.49 17.02
C ASP A 71 -7.33 -13.33 15.89
N VAL A 72 -8.02 -14.41 16.25
CA VAL A 72 -8.60 -15.38 15.30
C VAL A 72 -9.70 -14.74 14.44
N GLU A 73 -10.49 -13.82 14.98
CA GLU A 73 -11.53 -13.11 14.22
C GLU A 73 -10.91 -12.20 13.17
N CYS A 74 -9.83 -11.49 13.52
CA CYS A 74 -9.12 -10.63 12.58
C CYS A 74 -8.39 -11.39 11.48
N LEU A 75 -7.81 -12.55 11.80
CA LEU A 75 -7.22 -13.45 10.80
C LEU A 75 -8.29 -13.91 9.78
N GLY A 76 -9.50 -14.24 10.24
CA GLY A 76 -10.62 -14.60 9.37
C GLY A 76 -11.04 -13.47 8.43
N VAL A 77 -11.11 -12.23 8.94
CA VAL A 77 -11.44 -11.04 8.13
C VAL A 77 -10.40 -10.80 7.03
N TRP A 78 -9.10 -10.95 7.32
CA TRP A 78 -8.06 -10.80 6.29
C TRP A 78 -8.09 -11.91 5.25
N ALA A 79 -8.34 -13.16 5.66
CA ALA A 79 -8.50 -14.26 4.72
C ALA A 79 -9.68 -14.01 3.76
N GLU A 80 -10.83 -13.59 4.28
CA GLU A 80 -12.02 -13.29 3.48
C GLU A 80 -11.79 -12.11 2.51
N THR A 81 -11.04 -11.11 2.96
CA THR A 81 -10.66 -9.95 2.14
C THR A 81 -9.76 -10.36 0.99
N ARG A 82 -8.74 -11.17 1.29
CA ARG A 82 -7.79 -11.69 0.32
C ARG A 82 -8.52 -12.56 -0.71
N ASP A 83 -9.38 -13.46 -0.26
CA ASP A 83 -10.09 -14.38 -1.17
C ASP A 83 -11.00 -13.60 -2.12
N ARG A 84 -11.75 -12.61 -1.62
CA ARG A 84 -12.55 -11.69 -2.45
C ARG A 84 -11.70 -10.89 -3.44
N PHE A 85 -10.53 -10.40 -3.03
CA PHE A 85 -9.60 -9.70 -3.91
C PHE A 85 -9.06 -10.63 -5.02
N LEU A 86 -8.78 -11.88 -4.67
CA LEU A 86 -8.33 -12.91 -5.62
C LEU A 86 -9.46 -13.49 -6.47
N GLY A 87 -10.69 -12.97 -6.36
CA GLY A 87 -11.85 -13.50 -7.07
C GLY A 87 -12.26 -14.91 -6.65
N ARG A 88 -11.69 -15.43 -5.56
CA ARG A 88 -12.18 -16.63 -4.88
C ARG A 88 -13.36 -16.19 -4.04
N ALA A 89 -14.56 -16.26 -4.62
CA ALA A 89 -15.77 -16.00 -3.83
C ALA A 89 -15.69 -16.86 -2.56
N PRO A 90 -15.87 -16.27 -1.36
CA PRO A 90 -15.88 -17.07 -0.15
C PRO A 90 -16.92 -18.16 -0.35
N ALA A 91 -16.49 -19.42 -0.23
CA ALA A 91 -17.44 -20.50 -0.06
C ALA A 91 -18.29 -20.08 1.12
N GLN A 92 -19.54 -19.74 0.83
CA GLN A 92 -20.55 -19.28 1.77
C GLN A 92 -20.38 -20.12 3.03
N SER A 93 -19.81 -19.51 4.08
CA SER A 93 -19.66 -20.16 5.38
C SER A 93 -21.09 -20.40 5.85
N THR A 94 -21.59 -21.60 5.57
CA THR A 94 -22.83 -22.08 6.15
C THR A 94 -22.58 -22.00 7.65
N PRO A 95 -23.38 -21.24 8.43
CA PRO A 95 -23.21 -21.23 9.86
C PRO A 95 -23.39 -22.67 10.34
N GLY A 96 -22.30 -23.29 10.78
CA GLY A 96 -22.34 -24.58 11.45
C GLY A 96 -23.26 -24.44 12.66
N PRO A 97 -24.14 -25.41 12.91
CA PRO A 97 -25.15 -25.28 13.94
C PRO A 97 -24.48 -25.11 15.31
N ASP A 98 -25.03 -24.18 16.09
CA ASP A 98 -24.77 -23.98 17.52
C ASP A 98 -24.45 -25.31 18.23
N GLY A 99 -23.20 -25.48 18.62
CA GLY A 99 -22.74 -26.57 19.48
C GLY A 99 -22.77 -26.15 20.93
N GLY A 100 -23.95 -25.87 21.47
CA GLY A 100 -24.13 -25.68 22.90
C GLY A 100 -23.89 -26.98 23.68
N ARG A 101 -22.89 -26.97 24.57
CA ARG A 101 -22.94 -27.53 25.93
C ARG A 101 -21.73 -27.09 26.74
#